data_AF-A0A8T7CSN7-F1
#
_entry.id   AF-A0A8T7CSN7-F1
#
_cell.length_a   1.000
_cell.length_b   1.000
_cell.length_c   1.000
_cell.angle_alpha   90.00
_cell.angle_beta   90.00
_cell.angle_gamma   90.00
#
_symmetry.space_group_name_H-M   'P 1'
#
loop_
_entity.id
_entity.type
_entity.pdbx_description
1 polymer ?
#
loop_
_entity_poly.entity_id
_entity_poly.type
_entity_poly.pdbx_seq_one_letter_code
_entity_poly.pdbx_strand_id
1 'polypeptide(L)' 'MTILEQLECGLLANVLEQGAKARIKNTGQIVELKRVSEHGISVVSFRTGGEYFISNKFLEPLHTVH' A
#
# COMPACT_ATOMS: atom_id res chain seq x y z
N MET A 1 17.53 27.45 7.01
CA MET A 1 17.36 25.98 7.04
C MET A 1 15.99 25.73 7.63
N THR A 2 14.97 25.65 6.78
CA THR A 2 13.55 25.79 7.13
C THR A 2 12.93 24.44 7.48
N ILE A 3 12.18 24.41 8.58
CA ILE A 3 11.47 23.25 9.17
C ILE A 3 10.46 22.60 8.19
N LEU A 4 10.19 23.25 7.05
CA LEU A 4 9.26 22.77 6.02
C LEU A 4 9.73 21.48 5.31
N GLU A 5 11.04 21.27 5.13
CA GLU A 5 11.54 20.02 4.50
C GLU A 5 11.34 18.77 5.39
N GLN A 6 11.17 18.93 6.70
CA GLN A 6 10.98 17.79 7.60
C GLN A 6 9.55 17.23 7.56
N LEU A 7 8.57 17.98 7.04
CA LEU A 7 7.17 17.55 6.97
C LEU A 7 6.86 16.75 5.68
N GLU A 8 7.63 16.97 4.62
CA GLU A 8 7.46 16.27 3.34
C GLU A 8 7.88 14.78 3.42
N CYS A 9 8.73 14.41 4.37
CA CYS A 9 9.14 13.02 4.60
C CYS A 9 8.06 12.18 5.30
N GLY A 10 7.06 12.81 5.94
CA GLY A 10 5.94 12.11 6.59
C GLY A 10 4.75 11.83 5.66
N LEU A 11 4.65 12.53 4.53
CA LEU A 11 3.50 12.45 3.62
C LEU A 11 3.75 11.54 2.39
N LEU A 12 5.01 11.22 2.08
CA LEU A 12 5.42 10.47 0.89
C LEU A 12 5.56 8.94 1.11
N ALA A 13 5.34 8.45 2.32
CA ALA A 13 5.63 7.08 2.73
C ALA A 13 4.47 6.06 2.52
N ASN A 14 3.41 6.43 1.81
CA ASN A 14 2.23 5.56 1.64
C ASN A 14 1.86 5.29 0.18
N VAL A 15 2.86 5.19 -0.70
CA VAL A 15 2.60 4.79 -2.09
C VAL A 15 2.42 3.28 -2.13
N LEU A 16 1.26 2.83 -2.61
CA LEU A 16 1.02 1.43 -2.94
C LEU A 16 1.80 1.13 -4.22
N GLU A 17 2.79 0.25 -4.14
CA GLU A 17 3.59 -0.13 -5.29
C GLU A 17 3.14 -1.48 -5.86
N GLN A 18 3.09 -1.56 -7.19
CA GLN A 18 2.80 -2.83 -7.84
C GLN A 18 3.93 -3.84 -7.56
N GLY A 19 3.56 -5.07 -7.17
CA GLY A 19 4.48 -6.13 -6.76
C GLY A 19 4.90 -6.05 -5.29
N ALA A 20 4.60 -4.94 -4.59
CA ALA A 20 4.87 -4.82 -3.17
C ALA A 20 3.80 -5.51 -2.32
N LYS A 21 4.09 -5.66 -1.02
CA LYS A 21 3.11 -6.18 -0.06
C LYS A 21 2.42 -5.02 0.63
N ALA A 22 1.11 -5.18 0.85
CA ALA A 22 0.31 -4.25 1.62
C ALA A 22 -0.44 -4.98 2.73
N ARG A 23 -0.71 -4.25 3.80
CA ARG A 23 -1.55 -4.68 4.90
C ARG A 23 -2.97 -4.15 4.69
N ILE A 24 -3.96 -5.01 4.84
CA ILE A 24 -5.36 -4.59 4.87
C ILE A 24 -5.65 -4.01 6.26
N LYS A 25 -6.04 -2.74 6.35
CA LYS A 25 -6.27 -2.02 7.61
C LYS A 25 -7.28 -2.72 8.52
N ASN A 26 -8.38 -3.19 7.95
CA ASN A 26 -9.48 -3.80 8.72
C ASN A 26 -9.14 -5.18 9.31
N THR A 27 -8.40 -6.01 8.58
CA THR A 27 -8.14 -7.40 9.00
C THR A 27 -6.71 -7.63 9.48
N GLY A 28 -5.83 -6.67 9.24
CA GLY A 28 -4.40 -6.79 9.48
C GLY A 28 -3.68 -7.80 8.57
N GLN A 29 -4.39 -8.40 7.60
CA GLN A 29 -3.82 -9.40 6.71
C GLN A 29 -2.82 -8.77 5.74
N ILE A 30 -1.74 -9.49 5.46
CA ILE A 30 -0.75 -9.10 4.46
C ILE A 30 -1.10 -9.75 3.13
N VAL A 31 -1.22 -8.92 2.10
CA VAL A 31 -1.54 -9.30 0.74
C VAL A 31 -0.51 -8.73 -0.22
N GLU A 32 -0.36 -9.35 -1.38
CA GLU A 32 0.53 -8.87 -2.44
C GLU A 32 -0.25 -8.00 -3.43
N LEU A 33 0.27 -6.82 -3.75
CA LEU A 33 -0.34 -5.93 -4.74
C LEU A 33 0.03 -6.43 -6.15
N LYS A 34 -0.89 -7.05 -6.87
CA LYS A 34 -0.65 -7.49 -8.26
C LYS A 34 -0.73 -6.32 -9.24
N ARG A 35 -1.62 -5.37 -8.97
CA ARG A 35 -1.79 -4.16 -9.76
C ARG A 35 -2.33 -3.06 -8.87
N VAL A 36 -1.78 -1.86 -9.02
CA VAL A 36 -2.27 -0.67 -8.32
C VAL A 36 -2.79 0.30 -9.38
N SER A 37 -4.06 0.67 -9.30
CA SER A 37 -4.61 1.71 -10.16
C SER A 37 -4.64 3.04 -9.40
N GLU A 38 -4.32 4.11 -10.12
CA GLU A 38 -4.36 5.49 -9.61
C GLU A 38 -5.80 5.96 -9.30
N HIS A 39 -6.80 5.28 -9.87
CA HIS A 39 -8.23 5.52 -9.62
C HIS A 39 -8.74 4.99 -8.26
N GLY A 40 -7.85 4.56 -7.36
CA GLY A 40 -8.20 4.21 -5.98
C GLY A 40 -8.61 2.75 -5.76
N ILE A 41 -8.35 1.86 -6.72
CA ILE A 41 -8.59 0.42 -6.61
C ILE A 41 -7.30 -0.32 -6.96
N SER A 42 -6.98 -1.35 -6.18
CA SER A 42 -5.85 -2.24 -6.42
C SER A 42 -6.32 -3.68 -6.51
N VAL A 43 -5.64 -4.48 -7.31
CA VAL A 43 -5.77 -5.93 -7.33
C VAL A 43 -4.76 -6.49 -6.35
N VAL A 44 -5.24 -7.25 -5.37
CA VAL A 44 -4.40 -7.93 -4.39
C VAL A 44 -4.53 -9.44 -4.53
N SER A 45 -3.44 -10.14 -4.26
CA SER A 45 -3.40 -11.59 -4.18
C SER A 45 -3.22 -12.03 -2.72
N PHE A 46 -4.08 -12.94 -2.29
CA PHE A 46 -4.01 -13.51 -0.95
C PHE A 46 -3.10 -14.73 -0.93
N ARG A 47 -2.40 -14.95 0.19
CA ARG A 47 -1.57 -16.14 0.39
C ARG A 47 -2.38 -17.45 0.33
N THR A 48 -3.66 -17.39 0.68
CA THR A 48 -4.60 -18.52 0.59
C THR A 48 -5.02 -18.85 -0.85
N GLY A 49 -4.57 -18.05 -1.84
CA GLY A 49 -5.02 -18.12 -3.22
C GLY A 49 -6.17 -17.14 -3.48
N GLY A 50 -6.30 -16.72 -4.74
CA GLY A 50 -7.31 -15.78 -5.21
C GLY A 50 -6.81 -14.35 -5.36
N GLU A 51 -7.36 -13.66 -6.37
CA GLU A 51 -7.11 -12.26 -6.69
C GLU A 51 -8.40 -11.47 -6.46
N TYR A 52 -8.30 -10.36 -5.74
CA TYR A 52 -9.45 -9.54 -5.36
C TYR A 52 -9.18 -8.07 -5.57
N PHE A 53 -10.23 -7.34 -5.89
CA PHE A 53 -10.20 -5.88 -5.99
C PHE A 53 -10.45 -5.28 -4.61
N ILE A 54 -9.51 -4.45 -4.14
CA ILE A 54 -9.60 -3.75 -2.86
C ILE A 54 -9.34 -2.27 -3.08
N SER A 55 -10.13 -1.41 -2.44
CA SER A 55 -9.88 0.04 -2.51
C SER A 55 -8.58 0.41 -1.79
N ASN A 56 -7.80 1.29 -2.40
CA ASN A 56 -6.51 1.76 -1.90
C ASN A 56 -6.62 2.34 -0.47
N LYS A 57 -7.77 2.93 -0.12
CA LYS A 57 -8.04 3.46 1.22
C LYS A 57 -7.90 2.43 2.35
N PHE A 58 -8.17 1.16 2.06
CA PHE A 58 -8.10 0.05 3.01
C PHE A 58 -6.75 -0.66 3.02
N LEU A 59 -5.85 -0.27 2.12
CA LEU A 59 -4.53 -0.83 2.00
C LEU A 59 -3.53 0.13 2.64
N GLU A 60 -2.57 -0.45 3.34
CA GLU A 60 -1.47 0.24 3.97
C GLU A 60 -0.19 -0.40 3.42
N PRO A 61 0.64 0.33 2.66
CA PRO A 61 1.86 -0.25 2.12
C PRO A 61 2.79 -0.63 3.26
N LEU A 62 3.43 -1.79 3.12
CA LEU A 62 4.49 -2.15 4.04
C LEU A 62 5.78 -1.50 3.53
N HIS A 63 6.32 -0.54 4.29
CA HIS A 63 7.68 -0.05 4.07
C HIS A 63 8.65 -1.23 4.25
N THR A 64 9.02 -1.88 3.16
CA THR A 64 10.20 -2.74 3.15
C THR A 64 11.38 -1.79 2.96
N VAL A 65 11.91 -1.30 4.07
CA VAL A 65 13.24 -0.69 4.09
C VAL A 65 14.21 -1.83 3.75
N HIS A 66 14.71 -1.83 2.52
CA HIS A 66 15.73 -2.76 2.05
C HIS A 66 17.08 -2.07 2.02
#